data_AF-I3ZCI3-F1
#
_entry.id   AF-I3ZCI3-F1
#
_cell.length_a   1.000
_cell.length_b   1.000
_cell.length_c   1.000
_cell.angle_alpha   90.00
_cell.angle_beta   90.00
_cell.angle_gamma   90.00
#
_symmetry.space_group_name_H-M   'P 1'
#
loop_
_entity.id
_entity.type
_entity.pdbx_description
1 polymer ?
#
loop_
_entity_poly.entity_id
_entity_poly.type
_entity_poly.pdbx_seq_one_letter_code
_entity_poly.pdbx_strand_id
1 'polypeptide(L)'
;MARQHVQEHIDLIAKHEQEFFENRTRMERAGDAIASFAGSLRFVALHLVCFAAWILWNTLPALADRHFDPYPFAMLDTIVAIEAILLASFILMRQSRTSRRSDERDHLILQVLLLTEKEVTALLQVTRKIAAHHGMENVTRDRDLAALARETPIDEVAENIKESFQQEQ
;
A
#
# COMPACT_ATOMS: atom_id res chain seq x y z
N MET A 1 -25.75 -10.42 -23.56
CA MET A 1 -24.84 -11.32 -22.82
C MET A 1 -23.60 -10.60 -22.28
N ALA A 2 -22.79 -9.89 -23.07
CA ALA A 2 -21.59 -9.19 -22.56
C ALA A 2 -21.84 -8.13 -21.47
N ARG A 3 -22.99 -7.42 -21.48
CA ARG A 3 -23.34 -6.43 -20.45
C ARG A 3 -23.73 -7.05 -19.09
N GLN A 4 -24.24 -8.29 -19.06
CA GLN A 4 -24.61 -8.96 -17.80
C GLN A 4 -23.36 -9.36 -17.00
N HIS A 5 -22.33 -9.87 -17.67
CA HIS A 5 -21.08 -10.29 -17.01
C HIS A 5 -20.33 -9.10 -16.38
N VAL A 6 -20.36 -7.93 -17.04
CA VAL A 6 -19.75 -6.70 -16.52
C VAL A 6 -20.52 -6.18 -15.31
N GLN A 7 -21.86 -6.23 -15.31
CA GLN A 7 -22.66 -5.83 -14.16
C GLN A 7 -22.48 -6.76 -12.96
N GLU A 8 -22.38 -8.07 -13.19
CA GLU A 8 -22.15 -9.06 -12.15
C GLU A 8 -20.78 -8.90 -11.48
N HIS A 9 -19.73 -8.59 -12.26
CA HIS A 9 -18.41 -8.28 -11.72
C HIS A 9 -18.39 -6.95 -10.94
N ILE A 10 -19.11 -5.93 -11.41
CA ILE A 10 -19.22 -4.64 -10.70
C ILE A 10 -19.95 -4.82 -9.36
N ASP A 11 -21.03 -5.60 -9.34
CA ASP A 11 -21.76 -5.88 -8.09
C ASP A 11 -20.95 -6.72 -7.11
N LEU A 12 -20.13 -7.67 -7.59
CA LEU A 12 -19.21 -8.44 -6.74
C LEU A 12 -18.12 -7.56 -6.11
N ILE A 13 -17.53 -6.64 -6.88
CA ILE A 13 -16.53 -5.69 -6.38
C ILE A 13 -17.17 -4.72 -5.38
N ALA A 14 -18.35 -4.18 -5.69
CA ALA A 14 -19.08 -3.27 -4.82
C ALA A 14 -19.49 -3.93 -3.50
N LYS A 15 -19.93 -5.19 -3.54
CA LYS A 15 -20.34 -5.96 -2.35
C LYS A 15 -19.15 -6.29 -1.46
N HIS A 16 -18.00 -6.65 -2.03
CA HIS A 16 -16.77 -6.88 -1.28
C HIS A 16 -16.23 -5.59 -0.64
N GLU A 17 -16.37 -4.46 -1.32
CA GLU A 17 -16.02 -3.15 -0.77
C GLU A 17 -16.98 -2.72 0.36
N GLN A 18 -18.28 -3.02 0.24
CA GLN A 18 -19.30 -2.79 1.28
C GLN A 18 -19.08 -3.64 2.54
N GLU A 19 -18.78 -4.94 2.42
CA GLU A 19 -18.47 -5.81 3.57
C GLU A 19 -17.20 -5.34 4.32
N PHE A 20 -16.25 -4.73 3.61
CA PHE A 20 -15.08 -4.07 4.19
C PHE A 20 -15.41 -2.79 4.98
N PHE A 21 -16.46 -2.07 4.59
CA PHE A 21 -16.92 -0.88 5.32
C PHE A 21 -17.79 -1.23 6.53
N GLU A 22 -18.57 -2.30 6.47
CA GLU A 22 -19.49 -2.69 7.55
C GLU A 22 -18.78 -3.29 8.77
N ASN A 23 -17.60 -3.90 8.59
CA ASN A 23 -16.83 -4.50 9.69
C ASN A 23 -15.83 -3.57 10.41
N ARG A 24 -15.78 -2.29 10.07
CA ARG A 24 -14.89 -1.34 10.79
C ARG A 24 -15.47 -1.00 12.15
N THR A 25 -14.83 -1.50 13.20
CA THR A 25 -15.13 -1.07 14.58
C THR A 25 -15.05 0.47 14.69
N ARG A 26 -15.89 1.08 15.53
CA ARG A 26 -15.92 2.55 15.73
C ARG A 26 -14.53 3.13 16.05
N MET A 27 -13.67 2.33 16.70
CA MET A 27 -12.28 2.66 16.99
C MET A 27 -11.39 2.74 15.75
N GLU A 28 -11.58 1.85 14.76
CA GLU A 28 -10.85 1.94 13.48
C GLU A 28 -11.24 3.17 12.68
N ARG A 29 -12.52 3.58 12.70
CA ARG A 29 -12.96 4.83 12.06
C ARG A 29 -12.34 6.05 12.75
N ALA A 30 -12.27 6.06 14.08
CA ALA A 30 -11.63 7.13 14.83
C ALA A 30 -10.11 7.19 14.54
N GLY A 31 -9.40 6.06 14.54
CA GLY A 31 -7.98 6.00 14.19
C GLY A 31 -7.70 6.43 12.75
N ASP A 32 -8.56 6.03 11.80
CA ASP A 32 -8.45 6.46 10.41
C ASP A 32 -8.77 7.96 10.23
N ALA A 33 -9.62 8.57 11.05
CA ALA A 33 -9.81 10.02 11.05
C ALA A 33 -8.59 10.74 11.66
N ILE A 34 -8.15 10.31 12.84
CA ILE A 34 -7.05 10.95 13.58
C ILE A 34 -5.77 10.98 12.76
N ALA A 35 -5.37 9.87 12.14
CA ALA A 35 -4.09 9.86 11.45
C ALA A 35 -4.14 10.35 9.99
N SER A 36 -5.33 10.63 9.44
CA SER A 36 -5.46 11.43 8.21
C SER A 36 -5.35 12.92 8.54
N PHE A 37 -5.88 13.31 9.70
CA PHE A 37 -5.70 14.63 10.26
C PHE A 37 -4.24 14.89 10.64
N ALA A 38 -3.57 13.96 11.32
CA ALA A 38 -2.15 14.06 11.68
C ALA A 38 -1.22 14.17 10.46
N GLY A 39 -1.57 13.52 9.34
CA GLY A 39 -0.83 13.63 8.08
C GLY A 39 -1.12 14.91 7.28
N SER A 40 -2.01 15.79 7.76
CA SER A 40 -2.40 17.02 7.06
C SER A 40 -1.53 18.20 7.45
N LEU A 41 -1.20 19.04 6.47
CA LEU A 41 -0.51 20.31 6.70
C LEU A 41 -1.30 21.27 7.63
N ARG A 42 -2.62 21.10 7.73
CA ARG A 42 -3.48 21.85 8.65
C ARG A 42 -3.20 21.55 10.12
N PHE A 43 -2.84 20.30 10.43
CA PHE A 43 -2.49 19.88 11.79
C PHE A 43 -1.22 20.59 12.28
N VAL A 44 -0.20 20.64 11.42
CA VAL A 44 1.07 21.34 11.69
C VAL A 44 0.83 22.83 11.90
N ALA A 45 0.02 23.47 11.03
CA ALA A 45 -0.32 24.88 11.17
C ALA A 45 -1.06 25.18 12.49
N LEU A 46 -2.01 24.33 12.89
CA LEU A 46 -2.72 24.47 14.17
C LEU A 46 -1.75 24.37 15.36
N HIS A 47 -0.82 23.42 15.35
CA HIS A 47 0.19 23.26 16.40
C HIS A 47 1.08 24.48 16.53
N LEU A 48 1.58 25.00 15.40
CA LEU A 48 2.40 26.21 15.40
C LEU A 48 1.65 27.42 15.98
N VAL A 49 0.38 27.60 15.64
CA VAL A 49 -0.45 28.68 16.20
C VAL A 49 -0.70 28.47 17.69
N CYS A 50 -1.03 27.25 18.12
CA CYS A 50 -1.24 26.93 19.53
C CYS A 50 0.03 27.16 20.36
N PHE A 51 1.21 26.72 19.90
CA PHE A 51 2.47 26.95 20.59
C PHE A 51 2.86 28.43 20.60
N ALA A 52 2.69 29.14 19.49
CA ALA A 52 2.92 30.58 19.45
C ALA A 52 2.00 31.34 20.42
N ALA A 53 0.72 30.97 20.47
CA ALA A 53 -0.24 31.55 21.41
C ALA A 53 0.11 31.24 22.87
N TRP A 54 0.54 30.01 23.19
CA TRP A 54 0.96 29.62 24.53
C TRP A 54 2.20 30.37 25.00
N ILE A 55 3.21 30.47 24.13
CA ILE A 55 4.44 31.21 24.41
C ILE A 55 4.10 32.70 24.59
N LEU A 56 3.29 33.28 23.71
CA LEU A 56 2.92 34.69 23.81
C LEU A 56 2.14 34.98 25.10
N TRP A 57 1.21 34.09 25.48
CA TRP A 57 0.47 34.21 26.74
C TRP A 57 1.37 34.17 27.98
N ASN A 58 2.40 33.32 27.97
CA ASN A 58 3.32 33.16 29.11
C ASN A 58 4.56 34.09 29.06
N THR A 59 4.75 34.88 28.00
CA THR A 59 5.88 35.83 27.86
C THR A 59 5.44 37.29 27.86
N LEU A 60 4.15 37.58 27.67
CA LEU A 60 3.63 38.94 27.68
C LEU A 60 3.71 39.54 29.09
N PRO A 61 4.42 40.68 29.27
CA PRO A 61 4.57 41.32 30.58
C PRO A 61 3.24 41.79 31.19
N ALA A 62 2.21 41.98 30.36
CA ALA A 62 0.87 42.37 30.80
C ALA A 62 0.14 41.27 31.61
N LEU A 63 0.60 40.01 31.53
CA LEU A 63 0.07 38.88 32.31
C LEU A 63 1.07 38.39 33.37
N ALA A 64 2.06 39.21 33.72
CA ALA A 64 3.21 38.77 34.51
C ALA A 64 2.87 38.25 35.92
N ASP A 65 1.77 38.70 36.50
CA ASP A 65 1.32 38.22 37.82
C ASP A 65 0.60 36.86 37.75
N ARG A 66 0.41 36.30 36.54
CA ARG A 66 -0.39 35.10 36.26
C ARG A 66 0.25 34.19 35.22
N HIS A 67 1.58 34.11 35.20
CA HIS A 67 2.29 33.12 34.38
C HIS A 67 1.85 31.70 34.77
N PHE A 68 1.17 31.02 33.86
CA PHE A 68 0.62 29.67 34.09
C PHE A 68 1.71 28.61 33.94
N ASP A 69 2.65 28.81 33.01
CA ASP A 69 3.77 27.93 32.72
C ASP A 69 5.06 28.76 32.59
N PRO A 70 5.79 29.00 33.69
CA PRO A 70 7.03 29.77 33.67
C PRO A 70 8.09 29.09 32.80
N TYR A 71 8.97 29.88 32.18
CA TYR A 71 10.15 29.35 31.49
C TYR A 71 10.91 28.41 32.43
N PRO A 72 11.14 27.13 32.07
CA PRO A 72 11.28 26.57 30.72
C PRO A 72 10.04 25.87 30.09
N PHE A 73 8.80 26.20 30.49
CA PHE A 73 7.55 25.63 29.93
C PHE A 73 7.35 24.12 30.14
N ALA A 74 7.51 23.64 31.37
CA ALA A 74 7.47 22.21 31.68
C ALA A 74 6.10 21.55 31.39
N MET A 75 4.99 22.29 31.53
CA MET A 75 3.66 21.75 31.23
C MET A 75 3.48 21.53 29.73
N LEU A 76 3.86 22.52 28.92
CA LEU A 76 3.79 22.40 27.46
C LEU A 76 4.65 21.23 26.96
N ASP A 77 5.88 21.12 27.45
CA ASP A 77 6.81 20.05 27.04
C ASP A 77 6.22 18.66 27.33
N THR A 78 5.64 18.47 28.51
CA THR A 78 5.04 17.18 28.90
C THR A 78 3.83 16.83 28.02
N ILE A 79 2.95 17.80 27.75
CA ILE A 79 1.76 17.58 26.90
C ILE A 79 2.17 17.23 25.48
N VAL A 80 3.13 17.97 24.92
CA VAL A 80 3.64 17.74 23.57
C VAL A 80 4.33 16.38 23.45
N ALA A 81 5.09 15.96 24.47
CA ALA A 81 5.73 14.64 24.47
C ALA A 81 4.71 13.50 24.43
N ILE A 82 3.64 13.58 25.23
CA ILE A 82 2.56 12.58 25.23
C ILE A 82 1.83 12.59 23.88
N GLU A 83 1.50 13.76 23.36
CA GLU A 83 0.85 13.92 22.05
C GLU A 83 1.71 13.30 20.93
N ALA A 84 3.02 13.55 20.93
CA ALA A 84 3.95 12.99 19.96
C ALA A 84 3.99 11.45 19.98
N ILE A 85 4.00 10.82 21.16
CA ILE A 85 3.97 9.35 21.29
C ILE A 85 2.66 8.77 20.74
N LEU A 86 1.52 9.41 21.04
CA LEU A 86 0.21 8.99 20.53
C LEU A 86 0.15 9.13 19.00
N LEU A 87 0.62 10.24 18.44
CA LEU A 87 0.69 10.46 17.00
C LEU A 87 1.58 9.42 16.31
N ALA A 88 2.78 9.19 16.84
CA ALA A 88 3.70 8.17 16.31
C ALA A 88 3.03 6.79 16.28
N SER A 89 2.32 6.43 17.35
CA SER A 89 1.58 5.17 17.45
C SER A 89 0.47 5.07 16.41
N PHE A 90 -0.30 6.14 16.19
CA PHE A 90 -1.33 6.17 15.16
C PHE A 90 -0.75 6.13 13.74
N ILE A 91 0.39 6.81 13.50
CA ILE A 91 1.10 6.75 12.21
C ILE A 91 1.57 5.32 11.94
N LEU A 92 2.20 4.65 12.92
CA LEU A 92 2.62 3.25 12.78
C LEU A 92 1.43 2.32 12.52
N MET A 93 0.30 2.54 13.17
CA MET A 93 -0.92 1.77 12.92
C MET A 93 -1.43 1.96 11.48
N ARG A 94 -1.42 3.20 10.96
CA ARG A 94 -1.74 3.43 9.54
C ARG A 94 -0.75 2.77 8.60
N GLN A 95 0.54 2.85 8.91
CA GLN A 95 1.60 2.25 8.09
C GLN A 95 1.43 0.73 8.05
N SER A 96 1.20 0.07 9.19
CA SER A 96 1.00 -1.38 9.22
C SER A 96 -0.25 -1.79 8.42
N ARG A 97 -1.35 -1.02 8.53
CA ARG A 97 -2.57 -1.26 7.76
C ARG A 97 -2.35 -1.12 6.25
N THR A 98 -1.64 -0.07 5.83
CA THR A 98 -1.31 0.15 4.42
C THR A 98 -0.34 -0.89 3.89
N SER A 99 0.65 -1.31 4.70
CA SER A 99 1.61 -2.36 4.35
C SER A 99 0.89 -3.68 4.10
N ARG A 100 0.04 -4.12 5.03
CA ARG A 100 -0.73 -5.37 4.86
C ARG A 100 -1.59 -5.37 3.59
N ARG A 101 -2.20 -4.22 3.25
CA ARG A 101 -2.95 -4.07 1.99
C ARG A 101 -2.05 -4.11 0.77
N SER A 102 -0.85 -3.54 0.86
CA SER A 102 0.14 -3.65 -0.22
C SER A 102 0.52 -5.11 -0.42
N ASP A 103 0.83 -5.84 0.65
CA ASP A 103 1.22 -7.26 0.58
C ASP A 103 0.11 -8.14 -0.04
N GLU A 104 -1.14 -7.93 0.36
CA GLU A 104 -2.31 -8.61 -0.23
C GLU A 104 -2.46 -8.31 -1.73
N ARG A 105 -2.32 -7.03 -2.11
CA ARG A 105 -2.40 -6.61 -3.52
C ARG A 105 -1.25 -7.20 -4.33
N ASP A 106 -0.05 -7.22 -3.78
CA ASP A 106 1.14 -7.72 -4.46
C ASP A 106 1.04 -9.24 -4.66
N HIS A 107 0.45 -9.98 -3.70
CA HIS A 107 0.11 -11.40 -3.88
C HIS A 107 -0.92 -11.63 -5.00
N LEU A 108 -1.97 -10.82 -5.06
CA LEU A 108 -2.97 -10.91 -6.14
C LEU A 108 -2.35 -10.60 -7.51
N ILE A 109 -1.52 -9.55 -7.59
CA ILE A 109 -0.79 -9.19 -8.81
C ILE A 109 0.08 -10.35 -9.28
N LEU A 110 0.80 -11.01 -8.36
CA LEU A 110 1.60 -12.19 -8.69
C LEU A 110 0.72 -13.28 -9.30
N GLN A 111 -0.42 -13.63 -8.70
CA GLN A 111 -1.32 -14.65 -9.24
C GLN A 111 -1.80 -14.32 -10.66
N VAL A 112 -2.20 -13.06 -10.91
CA VAL A 112 -2.63 -12.61 -12.25
C VAL A 112 -1.48 -12.69 -13.24
N LEU A 113 -0.26 -12.31 -12.84
CA LEU A 113 0.91 -12.42 -13.68
C LEU A 113 1.19 -13.87 -14.08
N LEU A 114 1.12 -14.81 -13.12
CA LEU A 114 1.32 -16.24 -13.39
C LEU A 114 0.25 -16.81 -14.31
N LEU A 115 -1.02 -16.40 -14.13
CA LEU A 115 -2.09 -16.80 -15.03
C LEU A 115 -1.86 -16.25 -16.44
N THR A 116 -1.49 -14.98 -16.55
CA THR A 116 -1.19 -14.32 -17.83
C THR A 116 -0.03 -15.01 -18.54
N GLU A 117 1.04 -15.38 -17.81
CA GLU A 117 2.17 -16.12 -18.36
C GLU A 117 1.73 -17.47 -18.93
N LYS A 118 0.88 -18.22 -18.21
CA LYS A 118 0.32 -19.49 -18.71
C LYS A 118 -0.53 -19.30 -19.97
N GLU A 119 -1.38 -18.29 -19.98
CA GLU A 119 -2.23 -17.97 -21.15
C GLU A 119 -1.38 -17.58 -22.36
N VAL A 120 -0.36 -16.73 -22.17
CA VAL A 120 0.58 -16.34 -23.24
C VAL A 120 1.36 -17.55 -23.74
N THR A 121 1.83 -18.42 -22.85
CA THR A 121 2.51 -19.67 -23.22
C THR A 121 1.60 -20.58 -24.05
N ALA A 122 0.34 -20.75 -23.64
CA ALA A 122 -0.64 -21.52 -24.40
C ALA A 122 -0.90 -20.91 -25.79
N LEU A 123 -1.01 -19.58 -25.88
CA LEU A 123 -1.16 -18.87 -27.16
C LEU A 123 0.08 -19.04 -28.06
N LEU A 124 1.29 -18.97 -27.51
CA LEU A 124 2.53 -19.25 -28.23
C LEU A 124 2.56 -20.69 -28.77
N GLN A 125 2.11 -21.67 -27.98
CA GLN A 125 2.03 -23.06 -28.43
C GLN A 125 1.03 -23.25 -29.57
N VAL A 126 -0.16 -22.65 -29.46
CA VAL A 126 -1.19 -22.72 -30.52
C VAL A 126 -0.70 -22.04 -31.79
N THR A 127 -0.15 -20.82 -31.70
CA THR A 127 0.37 -20.09 -32.86
C THR A 127 1.54 -20.82 -33.53
N ARG A 128 2.43 -21.46 -32.77
CA ARG A 128 3.50 -22.30 -33.35
C ARG A 128 2.96 -23.54 -34.07
N LYS A 129 1.93 -24.19 -33.53
CA LYS A 129 1.25 -25.31 -34.22
C LYS A 129 0.62 -24.86 -35.54
N ILE A 130 -0.02 -23.69 -35.56
CA ILE A 130 -0.57 -23.10 -36.79
C ILE A 130 0.55 -22.75 -37.78
N ALA A 131 1.65 -22.15 -37.31
CA ALA A 131 2.80 -21.81 -38.15
C ALA A 131 3.43 -23.05 -38.82
N ALA A 132 3.55 -24.14 -38.06
CA ALA A 132 4.03 -25.41 -38.59
C ALA A 132 3.09 -25.97 -39.67
N HIS A 133 1.78 -25.90 -39.47
CA HIS A 133 0.78 -26.34 -40.46
C HIS A 133 0.85 -25.54 -41.77
N HIS A 134 1.20 -24.25 -41.70
CA HIS A 134 1.36 -23.38 -42.88
C HIS A 134 2.77 -23.40 -43.50
N GLY A 135 3.65 -24.31 -43.07
CA GLY A 135 4.99 -24.45 -43.65
C GLY A 135 5.96 -23.32 -43.28
N MET A 136 5.68 -22.57 -42.21
CA MET A 136 6.55 -21.48 -41.75
C MET A 136 7.70 -22.01 -40.88
N GLU A 137 8.62 -22.76 -41.51
CA GLU A 137 9.74 -23.44 -40.82
C GLU A 137 10.65 -22.48 -40.04
N ASN A 138 10.78 -21.22 -40.47
CA ASN A 138 11.59 -20.21 -39.79
C ASN A 138 11.09 -19.93 -38.37
N VAL A 139 9.77 -19.84 -38.17
CA VAL A 139 9.13 -19.59 -36.86
C VAL A 139 9.13 -20.86 -36.00
N THR A 140 9.04 -22.03 -36.63
CA THR A 140 9.06 -23.31 -35.92
C THR A 140 10.46 -23.66 -35.38
N ARG A 141 11.51 -23.35 -36.16
CA ARG A 141 12.92 -23.64 -35.83
C ARG A 141 13.59 -22.59 -34.95
N ASP A 142 12.96 -21.44 -34.74
CA ASP A 142 13.46 -20.40 -33.85
C ASP A 142 13.59 -20.95 -32.42
N ARG A 143 14.83 -20.94 -31.91
CA ARG A 143 15.15 -21.47 -30.58
C ARG A 143 14.62 -20.58 -29.45
N ASP A 144 14.56 -19.27 -29.66
CA ASP A 144 14.13 -18.32 -28.65
C ASP A 144 12.61 -18.40 -28.47
N LEU A 145 11.86 -18.47 -29.58
CA LEU A 145 10.42 -18.73 -29.54
C LEU A 145 10.08 -20.13 -28.98
N ALA A 146 10.94 -21.12 -29.22
CA ALA A 146 10.77 -22.44 -28.64
C ALA A 146 11.01 -22.48 -27.14
N ALA A 147 11.92 -21.64 -26.62
CA ALA A 147 12.16 -21.48 -25.20
C ALA A 147 10.97 -20.79 -24.52
N LEU A 148 10.45 -19.70 -25.08
CA LEU A 148 9.30 -18.94 -24.55
C LEU A 148 7.98 -19.73 -24.53
N ALA A 149 7.83 -20.72 -25.41
CA ALA A 149 6.62 -21.57 -25.47
C ALA A 149 6.65 -22.75 -24.47
N ARG A 150 7.74 -22.92 -23.70
CA ARG A 150 7.80 -23.90 -22.62
C ARG A 150 7.20 -23.30 -21.37
N GLU A 151 6.51 -24.12 -20.58
CA GLU A 151 6.11 -23.69 -19.25
C GLU A 151 7.36 -23.38 -18.43
N THR A 152 7.48 -22.15 -17.94
CA THR A 152 8.46 -21.78 -16.94
C THR A 152 8.03 -22.40 -15.61
N PRO A 153 8.78 -23.33 -15.01
CA PRO A 153 8.46 -23.81 -13.68
C PRO A 153 8.75 -22.69 -12.68
N ILE A 154 7.69 -22.15 -12.07
CA ILE A 154 7.75 -21.06 -11.09
C ILE A 154 8.71 -21.36 -9.95
N ASP A 155 8.79 -22.63 -9.52
CA ASP A 155 9.69 -23.08 -8.47
C ASP A 155 11.17 -22.89 -8.86
N GLU A 156 11.52 -23.10 -10.13
CA GLU A 156 12.89 -22.92 -10.63
C GLU A 156 13.25 -21.44 -10.70
N VAL A 157 12.31 -20.56 -11.07
CA VAL A 157 12.51 -19.10 -11.03
C VAL A 157 12.68 -18.61 -9.58
N ALA A 158 11.85 -19.11 -8.66
CA ALA A 158 11.94 -18.75 -7.25
C ALA A 158 13.26 -19.22 -6.62
N GLU A 159 13.73 -20.41 -6.96
CA GLU A 159 15.01 -20.96 -6.53
C GLU A 159 16.18 -20.14 -7.09
N ASN A 160 16.19 -19.84 -8.40
CA ASN A 160 17.21 -19.00 -9.04
C ASN A 160 17.28 -17.59 -8.43
N ILE A 161 16.14 -16.97 -8.14
CA ILE A 161 16.09 -15.66 -7.47
C ILE A 161 16.69 -15.77 -6.07
N LYS A 162 16.33 -16.79 -5.29
CA LYS A 162 16.87 -16.99 -3.94
C LYS A 162 18.38 -17.21 -3.96
N GLU A 163 18.89 -18.00 -4.90
CA GLU A 163 20.32 -18.23 -5.07
C GLU A 163 21.07 -16.95 -5.45
N SER A 164 20.49 -16.12 -6.34
CA SER A 164 21.09 -14.84 -6.74
C SER A 164 21.27 -13.88 -5.56
N PHE A 165 20.29 -13.81 -4.64
CA PHE A 165 20.41 -12.99 -3.43
C PHE A 165 21.43 -13.51 -2.41
N GLN A 166 21.74 -14.81 -2.43
CA GLN A 166 22.78 -15.40 -1.58
C GLN A 166 24.19 -15.22 -2.13
N GLN A 167 24.34 -14.99 -3.44
CA GLN A 167 25.64 -14.73 -4.08
C GLN A 167 26.09 -13.26 -3.95
N GLU A 168 25.16 -12.32 -3.73
CA GLU A 168 25.44 -10.90 -3.53
C GLU A 168 25.72 -10.50 -2.06
N GLN A 169 25.65 -11.44 -1.10
CA GLN A 169 26.04 -11.25 0.31
C GLN A 169 27.39 -11.91 0.60
#